data_AF-W0BDA6-F1
#
_entry.id   AF-W0BDA6-F1
#
_cell.length_a   1.000
_cell.length_b   1.000
_cell.length_c   1.000
_cell.angle_alpha   90.00
_cell.angle_beta   90.00
_cell.angle_gamma   90.00
#
_symmetry.space_group_name_H-M   'P 1'
#
loop_
_entity.id
_entity.type
_entity.pdbx_description
1 polymer ?
#
loop_
_entity_poly.entity_id
_entity_poly.type
_entity_poly.pdbx_seq_one_letter_code
_entity_poly.pdbx_strand_id
1 'polypeptide(L)'
;MKKSLELKLEQIYERFQEVGRLLSEASIIADQNQFKMLSKEYAQLEPIAICYQSYQQACEELRSLEALQEGEDEELAMMAAEEMDEAKTKKKPWKKNCSGI
;
A
#
# COMPACT_ATOMS: atom_id res chain seq x y z
N MET A 1 -4.87 -5.15 -12.83
CA MET A 1 -4.52 -3.81 -13.38
C MET A 1 -3.62 -4.04 -14.61
N LYS A 2 -3.01 -3.03 -15.25
CA LYS A 2 -1.90 -3.37 -16.16
C LYS A 2 -0.77 -3.92 -15.28
N LYS A 3 -0.38 -5.18 -15.48
CA LYS A 3 0.65 -5.88 -14.69
C LYS A 3 1.96 -5.08 -14.55
N SER A 4 2.28 -4.27 -15.57
CA SER A 4 3.45 -3.39 -15.59
C SER A 4 3.36 -2.16 -14.66
N LEU A 5 2.16 -1.73 -14.26
CA LEU A 5 1.98 -0.63 -13.31
C LEU A 5 2.07 -1.13 -11.86
N GLU A 6 1.47 -2.29 -11.57
CA GLU A 6 1.58 -2.94 -10.25
C GLU A 6 3.06 -3.14 -9.87
N LEU A 7 3.84 -3.72 -10.78
CA LEU A 7 5.28 -3.94 -10.58
C LEU A 7 6.06 -2.64 -10.31
N LYS A 8 5.70 -1.54 -10.98
CA LYS A 8 6.37 -0.25 -10.76
C LYS A 8 6.06 0.33 -9.39
N LEU A 9 4.81 0.23 -8.94
CA LEU A 9 4.40 0.70 -7.62
C LEU A 9 5.03 -0.14 -6.52
N GLU A 10 5.13 -1.45 -6.73
CA GLU A 10 5.84 -2.38 -5.86
C GLU A 10 7.31 -1.98 -5.71
N GLN A 11 8.03 -1.73 -6.82
CA GLN A 11 9.42 -1.27 -6.78
C GLN A 11 9.59 0.07 -6.04
N ILE A 12 8.66 1.02 -6.24
CA ILE A 12 8.68 2.30 -5.53
C ILE A 12 8.46 2.09 -4.03
N TYR A 13 7.54 1.20 -3.66
CA TYR A 13 7.25 0.86 -2.28
C TYR A 13 8.44 0.15 -1.60
N GLU A 14 9.07 -0.82 -2.27
CA GLU A 14 10.29 -1.47 -1.80
C GLU A 14 11.40 -0.45 -1.56
N ARG A 15 11.59 0.49 -2.50
CA ARG A 15 12.58 1.56 -2.34
C ARG A 15 12.26 2.48 -1.17
N PHE A 16 10.99 2.84 -0.98
CA PHE A 16 10.55 3.64 0.16
C PHE A 16 10.90 2.96 1.50
N GLN A 17 10.60 1.67 1.63
CA GLN A 17 10.95 0.88 2.81
C GLN A 17 12.47 0.78 3.01
N GLU A 18 13.22 0.55 1.94
CA GLU A 18 14.68 0.50 1.99
C GLU A 18 15.27 1.83 2.49
N VAL A 19 14.83 2.96 1.92
CA VAL A 19 15.30 4.29 2.33
C VAL A 19 14.93 4.57 3.78
N GLY A 20 13.73 4.19 4.24
CA GLY A 20 13.34 4.30 5.64
C GLY A 20 14.23 3.49 6.58
N ARG A 21 14.64 2.27 6.16
CA ARG A 21 15.60 1.45 6.90
C ARG A 21 16.97 2.12 6.95
N LEU A 22 17.48 2.61 5.82
CA LEU A 22 18.76 3.31 5.74
C LEU A 22 18.79 4.56 6.63
N LEU A 23 17.71 5.34 6.67
CA LEU A 23 17.58 6.51 7.55
C LEU A 23 17.61 6.17 9.04
N SER A 24 17.40 4.90 9.41
CA SER A 24 17.51 4.39 10.78
C SER A 24 18.90 3.85 11.11
N GLU A 25 19.80 3.74 10.13
CA GLU A 25 21.17 3.23 10.33
C GLU A 25 22.08 4.30 10.94
N ALA A 26 22.82 3.96 11.99
CA ALA A 26 23.71 4.90 12.69
C ALA A 26 24.81 5.49 11.79
N SER A 27 25.30 4.72 10.81
CA SER A 27 26.27 5.16 9.80
C SER A 27 25.71 6.27 8.91
N ILE A 28 24.43 6.16 8.51
CA ILE A 28 23.74 7.15 7.69
C ILE A 28 23.39 8.39 8.51
N ILE A 29 22.92 8.22 9.75
CA ILE A 29 22.62 9.33 10.66
C ILE A 29 23.87 10.18 10.95
N ALA A 30 25.04 9.54 11.05
CA ALA A 30 26.31 10.23 11.25
C ALA A 30 26.78 11.02 10.00
N ASP A 31 26.36 10.62 8.79
CA ASP A 31 26.65 11.34 7.55
C ASP A 31 25.51 12.29 7.16
N GLN A 32 25.68 13.56 7.52
CA GLN A 32 24.70 14.62 7.26
C GLN A 32 24.35 14.81 5.78
N ASN A 33 25.26 14.51 4.85
CA ASN A 33 24.97 14.67 3.42
C ASN A 33 24.10 13.51 2.92
N GLN A 34 24.46 12.27 3.28
CA GLN A 34 23.67 11.10 2.95
C GLN A 34 22.28 11.15 3.58
N PHE A 35 22.19 11.51 4.86
CA PHE A 35 20.92 11.64 5.57
C PHE A 35 19.98 12.64 4.89
N LYS A 36 20.50 13.81 4.47
CA LYS A 36 19.70 14.82 3.75
C LYS A 36 19.22 14.33 2.38
N MET A 37 20.07 13.62 1.64
CA MET A 37 19.68 13.07 0.33
C MET A 37 18.58 12.02 0.47
N LEU A 38 18.77 11.05 1.37
CA LEU A 38 17.82 9.98 1.64
C LEU A 38 16.51 10.53 2.22
N SER A 39 16.55 11.55 3.07
CA SER A 39 15.34 12.19 3.61
C SER A 39 14.50 12.85 2.51
N LYS A 40 15.14 13.49 1.52
CA LYS A 40 14.43 14.06 0.36
C LYS A 40 13.84 12.98 -0.53
N GLU A 41 14.57 11.91 -0.78
CA GLU A 41 14.07 10.76 -1.52
C GLU A 41 12.87 10.13 -0.82
N TYR A 42 12.96 9.87 0.49
CA TYR A 42 11.87 9.33 1.30
C TYR A 42 10.60 10.17 1.18
N ALA A 43 10.70 11.49 1.35
CA ALA A 43 9.56 12.40 1.23
C ALA A 43 8.93 12.43 -0.18
N GLN A 44 9.74 12.19 -1.23
CA GLN A 44 9.22 12.10 -2.60
C GLN A 44 8.49 10.78 -2.87
N LEU A 45 8.97 9.68 -2.27
CA LEU A 45 8.38 8.35 -2.44
C LEU A 45 7.14 8.13 -1.56
N GLU A 46 7.10 8.75 -0.38
CA GLU A 46 6.03 8.63 0.62
C GLU A 46 4.59 8.70 0.05
N PRO A 47 4.19 9.71 -0.75
CA PRO A 47 2.81 9.80 -1.22
C PRO A 47 2.43 8.64 -2.16
N ILE A 48 3.37 8.14 -2.97
CA ILE A 48 3.14 6.99 -3.85
C ILE A 48 3.08 5.70 -3.02
N ALA A 49 4.00 5.54 -2.07
CA ALA A 49 4.09 4.39 -1.19
C ALA A 49 2.84 4.23 -0.31
N ILE A 50 2.35 5.32 0.30
CA ILE A 50 1.10 5.32 1.10
C ILE A 50 -0.10 4.95 0.23
N CYS A 51 -0.17 5.49 -0.99
CA CYS A 51 -1.26 5.19 -1.90
C CYS A 51 -1.25 3.71 -2.33
N TYR A 52 -0.07 3.15 -2.61
CA TYR A 52 0.08 1.73 -2.92
C TYR A 52 -0.23 0.82 -1.72
N GLN A 53 0.23 1.18 -0.52
CA GLN A 53 -0.07 0.44 0.71
C GLN A 53 -1.58 0.41 1.00
N SER A 54 -2.27 1.53 0.82
CA SER A 54 -3.73 1.61 0.97
C SER A 54 -4.46 0.72 -0.03
N TYR A 55 -3.94 0.63 -1.27
CA TYR A 55 -4.45 -0.29 -2.27
C TYR A 55 -4.24 -1.76 -1.88
N GLN A 56 -3.05 -2.12 -1.37
CA GLN A 56 -2.75 -3.47 -0.92
C GLN A 56 -3.66 -3.88 0.24
N GLN A 57 -3.83 -3.03 1.24
CA GLN A 57 -4.75 -3.26 2.37
C GLN A 57 -6.18 -3.51 1.91
N ALA A 58 -6.71 -2.68 1.01
CA ALA A 58 -8.05 -2.89 0.45
C ALA A 58 -8.15 -4.19 -0.38
N CYS A 59 -7.05 -4.69 -0.95
CA CYS A 59 -7.05 -6.00 -1.61
C CYS A 59 -7.03 -7.16 -0.60
N GLU A 60 -6.27 -7.04 0.49
CA GLU A 60 -6.21 -8.03 1.56
C GLU A 60 -7.54 -8.13 2.32
N GLU A 61 -8.18 -6.99 2.60
CA GLU A 61 -9.51 -6.91 3.21
C GLU A 61 -10.53 -7.65 2.33
N LEU A 62 -10.58 -7.34 1.03
CA LEU A 62 -11.47 -8.03 0.10
C LEU A 62 -11.20 -9.53 0.02
N ARG A 63 -9.92 -9.94 -0.02
CA ARG A 63 -9.56 -11.36 -0.06
C ARG A 63 -9.98 -12.09 1.22
N SER A 64 -9.90 -11.42 2.36
CA SER A 64 -10.32 -11.97 3.64
C SER A 64 -11.84 -12.14 3.70
N LEU A 65 -12.58 -11.15 3.20
CA LEU A 65 -14.04 -11.23 3.09
C LEU A 65 -14.50 -12.27 2.07
N GLU A 66 -13.80 -12.41 0.93
CA GLU A 66 -14.04 -13.47 -0.05
C GLU A 66 -13.90 -14.86 0.59
N ALA A 67 -12.86 -15.06 1.41
CA ALA A 67 -12.65 -16.32 2.13
C ALA A 67 -13.75 -16.60 3.18
N LEU A 68 -14.29 -15.56 3.82
CA LEU A 68 -15.42 -15.66 4.75
C LEU A 68 -16.72 -16.00 4.01
N GLN A 69 -16.94 -15.38 2.84
CA GLN A 69 -18.11 -15.64 1.99
C GLN A 69 -18.13 -17.08 1.44
N GLU A 70 -16.97 -17.64 1.12
CA GLU A 70 -16.83 -19.03 0.66
C GLU A 70 -16.89 -20.07 1.82
N GLY A 71 -17.04 -19.61 3.06
CA GLY A 71 -17.15 -20.44 4.25
C GLY A 71 -18.46 -21.21 4.36
N GLU A 72 -18.51 -22.15 5.32
CA GLU A 72 -19.68 -23.02 5.56
C GLU A 72 -20.79 -22.35 6.39
N ASP A 73 -20.49 -21.24 7.08
CA ASP A 73 -21.43 -20.51 7.91
C ASP A 73 -22.19 -19.47 7.08
N GLU A 74 -23.46 -19.76 6.80
CA GLU A 74 -24.33 -18.98 5.92
C GLU A 74 -24.64 -17.56 6.47
N GLU A 75 -24.70 -17.41 7.79
CA GLU A 75 -24.91 -16.10 8.43
C GLU A 75 -23.67 -15.22 8.27
N LEU A 76 -22.50 -15.79 8.53
CA LEU A 76 -21.20 -15.13 8.31
C LEU A 76 -20.95 -14.81 6.83
N ALA A 77 -21.34 -15.69 5.91
CA ALA A 77 -21.18 -15.47 4.48
C ALA A 77 -22.05 -14.31 3.96
N MET A 78 -23.28 -14.18 4.49
CA MET A 78 -24.15 -13.04 4.18
C MET A 78 -23.57 -11.72 4.69
N MET A 79 -23.05 -11.70 5.92
CA MET A 79 -22.39 -10.51 6.49
C MET A 79 -21.15 -10.11 5.67
N ALA A 80 -20.31 -11.07 5.30
CA ALA A 80 -19.13 -10.82 4.48
C ALA A 80 -19.50 -10.22 3.11
N ALA A 81 -20.57 -10.69 2.48
CA ALA A 81 -21.03 -10.16 1.20
C ALA A 81 -21.44 -8.68 1.27
N GLU A 82 -22.08 -8.25 2.38
CA GLU A 82 -22.43 -6.84 2.61
C GLU A 82 -21.18 -5.98 2.81
N GLU A 83 -20.23 -6.44 3.64
CA GLU A 83 -18.96 -5.72 3.89
C GLU A 83 -18.08 -5.61 2.62
N MET A 84 -18.14 -6.61 1.73
CA MET A 84 -17.38 -6.59 0.48
C MET A 84 -17.75 -5.42 -0.43
N ASP A 85 -19.03 -5.03 -0.49
CA ASP A 85 -19.47 -3.93 -1.34
C ASP A 85 -19.01 -2.56 -0.79
N GLU A 86 -18.92 -2.44 0.53
CA GLU A 86 -18.29 -1.29 1.18
C GLU A 86 -16.77 -1.24 0.91
N ALA A 87 -16.09 -2.37 1.08
CA ALA A 87 -14.65 -2.49 0.83
C ALA A 87 -14.29 -2.21 -0.65
N LYS A 88 -15.10 -2.68 -1.62
CA LYS A 88 -14.94 -2.34 -3.05
C LYS A 88 -15.11 -0.85 -3.31
N THR A 89 -15.98 -0.17 -2.56
CA THR A 89 -16.19 1.27 -2.67
C THR A 89 -15.00 2.06 -2.10
N LYS A 90 -14.45 1.63 -0.95
CA LYS A 90 -13.20 2.15 -0.36
C LYS A 90 -11.97 1.90 -1.25
N LYS A 91 -12.00 0.86 -2.09
CA LYS A 91 -10.96 0.58 -3.11
C LYS A 91 -11.06 1.48 -4.34
N LYS A 92 -12.12 2.26 -4.58
CA LYS A 92 -12.18 3.20 -5.72
C LYS A 92 -11.32 4.48 -5.58
N PRO A 93 -11.18 5.12 -4.39
CA PRO A 93 -10.42 6.38 -4.27
C PRO A 93 -8.92 6.31 -4.57
N TRP A 94 -8.25 5.14 -4.51
CA TRP A 94 -6.80 5.08 -4.76
C TRP A 94 -6.42 5.58 -6.16
N LYS A 95 -7.28 5.35 -7.18
CA LYS A 95 -7.01 5.84 -8.55
C LYS A 95 -6.98 7.36 -8.66
N LYS A 96 -7.71 8.09 -7.82
CA LYS A 96 -7.72 9.56 -7.85
C LYS A 96 -6.56 10.17 -7.06
N ASN A 97 -6.16 9.51 -5.97
CA ASN A 97 -5.05 9.98 -5.13
C ASN A 97 -3.68 9.63 -5.72
N CYS A 98 -3.55 8.50 -6.43
CA CYS A 98 -2.32 8.10 -7.11
C CYS A 98 -2.12 8.73 -8.50
N SER A 99 -3.17 9.26 -9.17
CA SER A 99 -3.08 9.76 -10.56
C SER A 99 -2.51 11.18 -10.70
N GLY A 100 -2.26 11.86 -9.59
CA GLY A 100 -1.70 13.22 -9.54
C GLY A 100 -0.18 13.26 -9.38
N ILE A 101 0.49 12.12 -9.42
CA ILE A 101 1.95 11.93 -9.34
C ILE A 101 2.42 11.36 -10.68
#